data_AF-A0A6N2Y449-F1
#
_entry.id   AF-A0A6N2Y449-F1
#
_cell.length_a   1.000
_cell.length_b   1.000
_cell.length_c   1.000
_cell.angle_alpha   90.00
_cell.angle_beta   90.00
_cell.angle_gamma   90.00
#
_symmetry.space_group_name_H-M   'P 1'
#
loop_
_entity.id
_entity.type
_entity.pdbx_description
1 polymer ?
#
loop_
_entity_poly.entity_id
_entity_poly.type
_entity_poly.pdbx_seq_one_letter_code
_entity_poly.pdbx_strand_id
1 'polypeptide(L)'
;MILIIVQICLVRKLTITIFLEIPFSLIFGYIIDFYDSLIKIRCSNLLSAYLLLLIAIIFVSLGVYFSVSYNLIATPVESTVKTISQVYNLKFSLVKNVFDITMIIMTLLLCLVLQIPVYGIGMGTVLSALLVGRFISGYQYLFDEKIQIYQLSR
;
A
#
# COMPACT_ATOMS: atom_id res chain seq x y z
N MET A 1 4.99 8.68 -10.58
CA MET A 1 5.18 8.44 -12.04
C MET A 1 6.16 7.31 -12.34
N ILE A 2 7.30 7.19 -11.65
CA ILE A 2 8.26 6.07 -11.85
C ILE A 2 7.59 4.70 -11.73
N LEU A 3 6.68 4.51 -10.76
CA LEU A 3 5.98 3.23 -10.58
C LEU A 3 5.07 2.85 -11.75
N ILE A 4 4.41 3.82 -12.37
CA ILE A 4 3.58 3.60 -13.56
C ILE A 4 4.46 3.14 -14.73
N ILE A 5 5.66 3.70 -14.87
CA ILE A 5 6.63 3.28 -15.90
C ILE A 5 7.09 1.84 -15.65
N VAL A 6 7.40 1.49 -14.39
CA VAL A 6 7.76 0.11 -14.00
C VAL A 6 6.62 -0.85 -14.31
N GLN A 7 5.37 -0.48 -13.99
CA GLN A 7 4.19 -1.30 -14.25
C GLN A 7 3.94 -1.49 -15.76
N ILE A 8 4.09 -0.44 -16.57
CA ILE A 8 4.00 -0.54 -18.03
C ILE A 8 5.08 -1.47 -18.59
N CYS A 9 6.31 -1.38 -18.06
CA CYS A 9 7.41 -2.26 -18.45
C CYS A 9 7.17 -3.72 -18.06
N LEU A 10 6.54 -3.96 -16.90
CA LEU A 10 6.24 -5.32 -16.40
C LEU A 10 5.07 -5.97 -17.14
N VAL A 11 3.95 -5.24 -17.29
CA VAL A 11 2.72 -5.76 -17.89
C VAL A 11 2.84 -5.86 -19.41
N ARG A 12 3.75 -5.08 -20.03
CA ARG A 12 3.92 -4.96 -21.49
C ARG A 12 2.60 -4.70 -22.24
N LYS A 13 1.59 -4.16 -21.55
CA LYS A 13 0.27 -3.87 -22.09
C LYS A 13 -0.34 -2.69 -21.33
N LEU A 14 -0.81 -1.70 -22.08
CA LEU A 14 -1.54 -0.56 -21.54
C LEU A 14 -3.00 -0.96 -21.36
N THR A 15 -3.37 -1.30 -20.14
CA THR A 15 -4.77 -1.56 -19.78
C THR A 15 -5.46 -0.25 -19.41
N ILE A 16 -6.74 -0.09 -19.72
CA ILE A 16 -7.57 1.06 -19.32
C ILE A 16 -7.48 1.31 -17.81
N THR A 17 -7.30 0.25 -17.02
CA THR A 17 -7.04 0.33 -15.57
C THR A 17 -5.85 1.23 -15.23
N ILE A 18 -4.71 1.09 -15.93
CA ILE A 18 -3.50 1.92 -15.71
C ILE A 18 -3.79 3.39 -16.02
N PHE A 19 -4.60 3.66 -17.05
CA PHE A 19 -4.99 5.03 -17.37
C PHE A 19 -5.90 5.63 -16.30
N LEU A 20 -6.80 4.85 -15.70
CA LEU A 20 -7.68 5.29 -14.61
C LEU A 20 -6.96 5.41 -13.25
N GLU A 21 -5.82 4.75 -13.04
CA GLU A 21 -5.02 4.88 -11.83
C GLU A 21 -4.49 6.31 -11.62
N ILE A 22 -4.15 7.01 -12.71
CA ILE A 22 -3.65 8.39 -12.66
C ILE A 22 -4.72 9.34 -12.09
N PRO A 23 -5.91 9.51 -12.72
CA PRO A 23 -6.94 10.39 -12.18
C PRO A 23 -7.44 9.92 -10.81
N PHE A 24 -7.52 8.60 -10.59
CA PHE A 24 -7.87 8.06 -9.28
C PHE A 24 -6.87 8.48 -8.19
N SER A 25 -5.57 8.38 -8.46
CA SER A 25 -4.53 8.80 -7.51
C SER A 25 -4.55 10.31 -7.23
N LEU A 26 -4.93 11.13 -8.20
CA LEU A 26 -5.09 12.58 -8.01
C LEU A 26 -6.29 12.90 -7.11
N ILE A 27 -7.45 12.27 -7.37
CA ILE A 27 -8.65 12.44 -6.53
C ILE A 27 -8.37 11.93 -5.12
N PHE A 28 -7.74 10.77 -4.99
CA PHE A 28 -7.38 10.19 -3.70
C PHE A 28 -6.41 11.08 -2.92
N GLY A 29 -5.40 11.65 -3.61
CA GLY A 29 -4.49 12.65 -3.02
C GLY A 29 -5.23 13.87 -2.51
N TYR A 30 -6.12 14.46 -3.32
CA TYR A 30 -6.93 15.61 -2.92
C TYR A 30 -7.80 15.31 -1.69
N ILE A 31 -8.40 14.11 -1.62
CA ILE A 31 -9.19 13.68 -0.47
C ILE A 31 -8.30 13.56 0.78
N ILE A 32 -7.10 12.98 0.67
CA ILE A 32 -6.15 12.88 1.79
C ILE A 32 -5.77 14.28 2.28
N ASP A 33 -5.41 15.18 1.37
CA ASP A 33 -5.02 16.56 1.71
C ASP A 33 -6.17 17.32 2.39
N PHE A 34 -7.40 17.12 1.92
CA PHE A 34 -8.60 17.65 2.55
C PHE A 34 -8.75 17.14 3.98
N TYR A 35 -8.61 15.83 4.21
CA TYR A 35 -8.68 15.27 5.55
C TYR A 35 -7.53 15.72 6.46
N ASP A 36 -6.31 15.86 5.95
CA ASP A 36 -5.15 16.36 6.71
C ASP A 36 -5.37 17.81 7.16
N SER A 37 -6.02 18.62 6.31
CA SER A 37 -6.36 20.00 6.67
C SER A 37 -7.39 20.09 7.81
N LEU A 38 -8.30 19.12 7.87
CA LEU A 38 -9.46 19.10 8.78
C LEU A 38 -9.13 18.39 10.11
N ILE A 39 -8.37 17.30 10.05
CA ILE A 39 -8.07 16.43 11.19
C ILE A 39 -6.67 16.72 11.72
N LYS A 40 -6.56 17.63 12.69
CA LYS A 40 -5.29 17.95 13.36
C LYS A 40 -5.15 17.16 14.66
N ILE A 41 -4.70 15.92 14.56
CA ILE A 41 -4.44 15.09 15.73
C ILE A 41 -3.03 15.37 16.24
N ARG A 42 -2.92 15.83 17.50
CA ARG A 42 -1.65 15.94 18.22
C ARG A 42 -1.60 14.88 19.31
N CYS A 43 -0.68 13.94 19.19
CA CYS A 43 -0.42 12.97 20.24
C CYS A 43 0.49 13.60 21.30
N SER A 44 0.02 13.66 22.55
CA SER A 44 0.81 14.15 23.69
C SER A 44 1.87 13.16 24.16
N ASN A 45 1.60 11.85 24.00
CA ASN A 45 2.46 10.77 24.49
C ASN A 45 2.87 9.84 23.33
N LEU A 46 4.07 9.27 23.42
CA LEU A 46 4.55 8.25 22.47
C LEU A 46 3.61 7.04 22.42
N LEU A 47 3.08 6.61 23.56
CA LEU A 47 2.16 5.47 23.64
C LEU A 47 0.88 5.71 22.82
N SER A 48 0.28 6.90 22.91
CA SER A 48 -0.94 7.22 22.17
C SER A 48 -0.68 7.34 20.66
N ALA A 49 0.52 7.81 20.27
CA ALA A 49 0.94 7.81 18.87
C ALA A 49 1.04 6.39 18.29
N TYR A 50 1.65 5.45 19.02
CA TYR A 50 1.74 4.06 18.57
C TYR A 50 0.38 3.35 18.51
N LEU A 51 -0.51 3.59 19.48
CA LEU A 51 -1.88 3.06 19.45
C LEU A 51 -2.65 3.57 18.23
N LEU A 52 -2.56 4.87 17.95
CA LEU A 52 -3.22 5.49 16.81
C LEU A 52 -2.64 4.97 15.48
N LEU A 53 -1.32 4.77 15.42
CA LEU A 53 -0.64 4.14 14.28
C LEU A 53 -1.12 2.69 14.06
N LEU A 54 -1.32 1.91 15.12
CA LEU A 54 -1.80 0.54 15.02
C LEU A 54 -3.24 0.51 14.49
N ILE A 55 -4.11 1.39 14.98
CA ILE A 55 -5.47 1.56 14.46
C ILE A 55 -5.43 1.96 12.98
N ALA A 56 -4.59 2.93 12.61
CA ALA A 56 -4.42 3.34 11.23
C ALA A 56 -3.98 2.18 10.32
N ILE A 57 -3.02 1.35 10.77
CA ILE A 57 -2.56 0.18 10.02
C ILE A 57 -3.72 -0.80 9.79
N ILE A 58 -4.57 -1.05 10.78
CA ILE A 58 -5.74 -1.94 10.65
C ILE A 58 -6.68 -1.41 9.55
N PHE A 59 -7.06 -0.12 9.61
CA PHE A 59 -7.97 0.46 8.62
C PHE A 59 -7.36 0.51 7.21
N VAL A 60 -6.09 0.91 7.08
CA VAL A 60 -5.40 0.98 5.79
C VAL A 60 -5.25 -0.41 5.18
N SER A 61 -4.78 -1.40 5.96
CA SER A 61 -4.61 -2.76 5.46
C SER A 61 -5.94 -3.41 5.05
N LEU A 62 -7.02 -3.12 5.77
CA LEU A 62 -8.37 -3.57 5.41
C LEU A 62 -8.88 -2.92 4.11
N GLY A 63 -8.67 -1.61 3.93
CA GLY A 63 -9.00 -0.91 2.69
C GLY A 63 -8.20 -1.42 1.48
N VAL A 64 -6.91 -1.67 1.65
CA VAL A 64 -6.05 -2.26 0.61
C VAL A 64 -6.52 -3.68 0.27
N TYR A 65 -6.81 -4.50 1.29
CA TYR A 65 -7.33 -5.86 1.07
C TYR A 65 -8.61 -5.84 0.21
N PHE A 66 -9.60 -5.03 0.54
CA PHE A 66 -10.82 -4.93 -0.28
C PHE A 66 -10.55 -4.42 -1.69
N SER A 67 -9.68 -3.42 -1.84
CA SER A 67 -9.32 -2.88 -3.15
C SER A 67 -8.71 -3.97 -4.06
N VAL A 68 -7.87 -4.82 -3.49
CA VAL A 68 -7.19 -5.90 -4.21
C VAL A 68 -8.15 -7.06 -4.53
N SER A 69 -8.91 -7.53 -3.53
CA SER A 69 -9.81 -8.69 -3.65
C SER A 69 -10.98 -8.45 -4.60
N TYR A 70 -11.53 -7.22 -4.64
CA TYR A 70 -12.64 -6.87 -5.53
C TYR A 70 -12.19 -6.31 -6.90
N ASN A 71 -10.89 -6.40 -7.25
CA ASN A 71 -10.35 -5.83 -8.49
C ASN A 71 -10.73 -4.35 -8.69
N LEU A 72 -10.82 -3.58 -7.60
CA LEU A 72 -11.06 -2.15 -7.68
C LEU A 72 -9.82 -1.46 -8.26
N ILE A 73 -10.03 -0.26 -8.81
CA ILE A 73 -8.93 0.61 -9.23
C ILE A 73 -8.17 0.99 -7.96
N ALA A 74 -6.92 0.54 -7.86
CA ALA A 74 -6.06 0.80 -6.73
C ALA A 74 -5.08 1.92 -7.06
N THR A 75 -4.32 2.38 -6.07
CA THR A 75 -3.23 3.32 -6.34
C THR A 75 -2.12 2.63 -7.14
N PRO A 76 -1.29 3.38 -7.91
CA PRO A 76 -0.23 2.80 -8.72
C PRO A 76 0.74 1.89 -7.95
N VAL A 77 0.95 2.19 -6.66
CA VAL A 77 1.74 1.35 -5.75
C VAL A 77 1.11 -0.04 -5.60
N GLU A 78 -0.15 -0.08 -5.18
CA GLU A 78 -0.86 -1.35 -4.93
C GLU A 78 -1.08 -2.14 -6.22
N SER A 79 -1.36 -1.47 -7.33
CA SER A 79 -1.48 -2.11 -8.64
C SER A 79 -0.16 -2.72 -9.11
N THR A 80 0.99 -2.07 -8.85
CA THR A 80 2.32 -2.62 -9.14
C THR A 80 2.59 -3.86 -8.29
N VAL A 81 2.34 -3.80 -6.98
CA VAL A 81 2.48 -4.95 -6.07
C VAL A 81 1.58 -6.11 -6.50
N LYS A 82 0.35 -5.83 -6.89
CA LYS A 82 -0.60 -6.82 -7.42
C LYS A 82 -0.09 -7.48 -8.70
N THR A 83 0.42 -6.68 -9.62
CA THR A 83 1.00 -7.17 -10.87
C THR A 83 2.19 -8.09 -10.60
N ILE A 84 3.12 -7.68 -9.71
CA ILE A 84 4.28 -8.51 -9.32
C ILE A 84 3.79 -9.83 -8.69
N SER A 85 2.81 -9.76 -7.79
CA SER A 85 2.20 -10.95 -7.17
C SER A 85 1.62 -11.92 -8.21
N GLN A 86 0.94 -11.41 -9.25
CA GLN A 86 0.40 -12.22 -10.35
C GLN A 86 1.46 -12.82 -11.26
N VAL A 87 2.50 -12.04 -11.62
CA VAL A 87 3.58 -12.49 -12.51
C VAL A 87 4.42 -13.59 -11.85
N TYR A 88 4.73 -13.43 -10.56
CA TYR A 88 5.58 -14.36 -9.82
C TYR A 88 4.81 -15.42 -9.01
N ASN A 89 3.47 -15.43 -9.07
CA ASN A 89 2.59 -16.31 -8.28
C ASN A 89 2.91 -16.30 -6.77
N LEU A 90 3.26 -15.13 -6.24
CA LEU A 90 3.57 -14.93 -4.82
C LEU A 90 2.35 -14.35 -4.10
N LYS A 91 2.22 -14.61 -2.80
CA LYS A 91 1.16 -13.99 -1.97
C LYS A 91 1.28 -12.47 -2.00
N PHE A 92 0.18 -11.78 -2.29
CA PHE A 92 0.13 -10.31 -2.34
C PHE A 92 0.71 -9.66 -1.07
N SER A 93 0.35 -10.17 0.10
CA SER A 93 0.85 -9.72 1.40
C SER A 93 2.38 -9.78 1.53
N LEU A 94 3.02 -10.80 0.99
CA LEU A 94 4.48 -10.93 1.00
C LEU A 94 5.14 -9.92 0.06
N VAL A 95 4.61 -9.82 -1.17
CA VAL A 95 5.12 -8.86 -2.16
C VAL A 95 4.98 -7.43 -1.64
N LYS A 96 3.87 -7.11 -0.97
CA LYS A 96 3.62 -5.79 -0.37
C LYS A 96 4.68 -5.45 0.67
N ASN A 97 4.95 -6.34 1.62
CA ASN A 97 5.97 -6.11 2.64
C ASN A 97 7.36 -5.91 2.03
N VAL A 98 7.75 -6.75 1.07
CA VAL A 98 9.06 -6.61 0.40
C VAL A 98 9.12 -5.27 -0.34
N PHE A 99 8.07 -4.91 -1.06
CA PHE A 99 8.00 -3.65 -1.80
C PHE A 99 8.14 -2.44 -0.88
N ASP A 100 7.39 -2.39 0.23
CA ASP A 100 7.45 -1.28 1.18
C ASP A 100 8.85 -1.19 1.84
N ILE A 101 9.50 -2.31 2.16
CA ILE A 101 10.88 -2.33 2.66
C ILE A 101 11.86 -1.82 1.61
N THR A 102 11.72 -2.23 0.33
CA THR A 102 12.59 -1.72 -0.74
C THR A 102 12.45 -0.22 -0.93
N MET A 103 11.24 0.34 -0.78
CA MET A 103 11.02 1.79 -0.83
C MET A 103 11.74 2.52 0.31
N ILE A 104 11.72 1.98 1.53
CA ILE A 104 12.49 2.54 2.67
C ILE A 104 14.00 2.50 2.36
N ILE A 105 14.51 1.36 1.91
CA ILE A 105 15.95 1.20 1.58
C ILE A 105 16.36 2.17 0.47
N MET A 106 15.57 2.27 -0.61
CA MET A 106 15.83 3.19 -1.71
C MET A 106 15.86 4.65 -1.25
N THR A 107 14.95 5.02 -0.34
CA THR A 107 14.92 6.38 0.22
C THR A 107 16.17 6.67 1.06
N LEU A 108 16.60 5.71 1.89
CA LEU A 108 17.83 5.82 2.68
C LEU A 108 19.08 5.94 1.79
N LEU A 109 19.18 5.12 0.74
CA LEU A 109 20.27 5.19 -0.23
C LEU A 109 20.30 6.55 -0.95
N LEU A 110 19.14 7.07 -1.35
CA LEU A 110 19.04 8.36 -2.03
C LEU A 110 19.49 9.50 -1.11
N CYS A 111 19.03 9.51 0.15
CA CYS A 111 19.46 10.48 1.15
C CYS A 111 20.97 10.42 1.40
N LEU A 112 21.55 9.22 1.43
CA LEU A 112 22.99 9.03 1.64
C LEU A 112 23.82 9.54 0.47
N VAL A 113 23.44 9.22 -0.77
CA VAL A 113 24.14 9.67 -1.99
C VAL A 113 24.05 11.19 -2.15
N LEU A 114 22.90 11.78 -1.84
CA LEU A 114 22.67 13.23 -1.95
C LEU A 114 23.17 14.02 -0.72
N GLN A 115 23.62 13.34 0.33
CA GLN A 115 24.02 13.95 1.62
C GLN A 115 22.92 14.82 2.25
N ILE A 116 21.66 14.42 2.09
CA ILE A 116 20.50 15.13 2.66
C ILE A 116 20.05 14.39 3.92
N PRO A 117 19.70 15.09 5.02
CA PRO A 117 19.09 14.47 6.18
C PRO A 117 17.84 13.65 5.82
N VAL A 118 17.71 12.49 6.46
CA VAL A 118 16.55 11.61 6.29
C VAL A 118 15.35 12.22 7.02
N TYR A 119 14.46 12.87 6.28
CA TYR A 119 13.17 13.32 6.79
C TYR A 119 12.07 12.33 6.41
N GLY A 120 11.13 12.09 7.34
CA GLY A 120 9.92 11.29 7.07
C GLY A 120 10.04 9.78 7.29
N ILE A 121 11.22 9.25 7.63
CA ILE A 121 11.40 7.84 8.03
C ILE A 121 11.67 7.78 9.53
N GLY A 122 10.72 7.20 10.28
CA GLY A 122 10.86 6.95 11.71
C GLY A 122 10.49 5.50 12.07
N MET A 123 10.47 5.19 13.38
CA MET A 123 10.04 3.87 13.86
C MET A 123 8.61 3.51 13.39
N GLY A 124 7.73 4.51 13.29
CA GLY A 124 6.37 4.30 12.77
C GLY A 124 6.33 3.81 11.32
N THR A 125 7.22 4.33 10.45
CA THR A 125 7.33 3.92 9.04
C THR A 125 7.85 2.49 8.91
N VAL A 126 8.81 2.11 9.76
CA VAL A 126 9.34 0.73 9.78
C VAL A 126 8.27 -0.24 10.28
N LEU A 127 7.55 0.13 11.35
CA LEU A 127 6.46 -0.68 11.87
C LEU A 127 5.33 -0.84 10.86
N SER A 128 4.92 0.22 10.16
CA SER A 128 3.86 0.13 9.15
C SER A 128 4.28 -0.77 7.98
N ALA A 129 5.50 -0.62 7.45
CA ALA A 129 6.01 -1.45 6.35
C ALA A 129 6.05 -2.96 6.69
N LEU A 130 6.25 -3.32 7.97
CA LEU A 130 6.26 -4.70 8.41
C LEU A 130 4.86 -5.25 8.72
N LEU A 131 4.01 -4.41 9.34
CA LEU A 131 2.72 -4.84 9.87
C LEU A 131 1.61 -4.82 8.80
N VAL A 132 1.62 -3.87 7.86
CA VAL A 132 0.54 -3.72 6.87
C VAL A 132 0.32 -5.01 6.09
N GLY A 133 1.36 -5.60 5.49
CA GLY A 133 1.19 -6.86 4.75
C GLY A 133 0.86 -8.04 5.66
N ARG A 134 1.24 -8.02 6.95
CA ARG A 134 0.83 -9.06 7.92
C ARG A 134 -0.66 -9.00 8.23
N PHE A 135 -1.22 -7.81 8.45
CA PHE A 135 -2.66 -7.64 8.61
C PHE A 135 -3.42 -8.05 7.34
N ILE A 136 -2.91 -7.68 6.16
CA ILE A 136 -3.48 -8.14 4.88
C ILE A 136 -3.46 -9.67 4.79
N SER A 137 -2.36 -10.33 5.17
CA SER A 137 -2.28 -11.79 5.19
C SER A 137 -3.29 -12.41 6.17
N GLY A 138 -3.56 -11.76 7.30
CA GLY A 138 -4.59 -12.18 8.25
C GLY A 138 -5.99 -12.09 7.64
N TYR A 139 -6.30 -11.01 6.92
CA TYR A 139 -7.57 -10.85 6.22
C TYR A 139 -7.73 -11.86 5.07
N GLN A 140 -6.67 -12.11 4.29
CA GLN A 140 -6.64 -13.14 3.27
C GLN A 140 -6.99 -14.51 3.86
N TYR A 141 -6.35 -14.91 4.96
CA TYR A 141 -6.65 -16.17 5.63
C TYR A 141 -8.10 -16.25 6.14
N LEU A 142 -8.63 -15.15 6.71
CA LEU A 142 -9.97 -15.12 7.29
C LEU A 142 -11.09 -15.09 6.25
N PHE A 143 -10.87 -14.46 5.09
CA PHE A 143 -11.92 -14.14 4.13
C PHE A 143 -11.77 -14.82 2.76
N ASP A 144 -10.56 -15.21 2.31
CA ASP A 144 -10.39 -15.87 1.00
C ASP A 144 -11.11 -17.22 0.95
N GLU A 145 -11.18 -17.95 2.08
CA GLU A 145 -11.92 -19.21 2.20
C GLU A 145 -13.43 -19.02 1.93
N LYS A 146 -13.99 -17.86 2.32
CA LYS A 146 -15.39 -17.52 2.06
C LYS A 146 -15.64 -17.00 0.64
N ILE A 147 -14.64 -16.35 0.04
CA ILE A 147 -14.75 -15.78 -1.32
C ILE A 147 -14.67 -16.88 -2.38
N GLN A 148 -13.85 -17.91 -2.19
CA GLN A 148 -13.81 -19.06 -3.13
C GLN A 148 -15.14 -19.83 -3.18
N ILE A 149 -15.82 -20.00 -2.05
CA ILE A 149 -17.13 -20.67 -1.98
C ILE A 149 -18.21 -19.93 -2.80
N TYR A 150 -18.14 -18.58 -2.85
CA TYR A 150 -19.08 -17.76 -3.62
C TYR A 150 -18.75 -17.70 -5.13
N GLN A 151 -17.50 -17.92 -5.53
CA GLN A 151 -17.13 -17.98 -6.95
C GLN A 151 -17.42 -19.34 -7.60
N LEU A 152 -17.51 -20.42 -6.80
CA LEU A 152 -17.90 -21.76 -7.24
C LEU A 152 -19.43 -21.96 -7.32
N SER A 153 -20.23 -21.06 -6.76
CA SER A 153 -21.70 -21.10 -6.82
C SER A 153 -22.31 -20.28 -7.96
N ARG A 154 -21.48 -19.80 -8.90
CA ARG A 154 -21.87 -19.02 -10.08
C ARG A 154 -21.30 -19.64 -11.34
#